data_AF-A0A1I1PA72-F1
#
_entry.id   AF-A0A1I1PA72-F1
#
_cell.length_a   1.000
_cell.length_b   1.000
_cell.length_c   1.000
_cell.angle_alpha   90.00
_cell.angle_beta   90.00
_cell.angle_gamma   90.00
#
_symmetry.space_group_name_H-M   'P 1'
#
loop_
_entity.id
_entity.type
_entity.pdbx_description
1 polymer ?
#
loop_
_entity_poly.entity_id
_entity_poly.type
_entity_poly.pdbx_seq_one_letter_code
_entity_poly.pdbx_strand_id
1 'polypeptide(L)'
;MKRLTPKIKSHVDIITIDNEDDDEGEITKWQDILIHGNPEGLKSLGRFLIRIAELNQDAIHDLPIGAREHFHLSPNRDLSKTSSEVIVGRLDAKGTGSFYDMYVSKDE
;
A
#
# COMPACT_ATOMS: atom_id res chain seq x y z
N MET A 1 15.11 2.04 17.28
CA MET A 1 13.67 2.32 17.22
C MET A 1 12.95 0.98 17.08
N LYS A 2 11.87 0.68 17.84
CA LYS A 2 11.19 -0.63 17.74
C LYS A 2 10.49 -0.76 16.39
N ARG A 3 10.60 -1.95 15.76
CA ARG A 3 9.92 -2.29 14.51
C ARG A 3 8.41 -2.11 14.66
N LEU A 4 7.82 -1.41 13.70
CA LEU A 4 6.43 -1.00 13.72
C LEU A 4 5.52 -2.22 13.49
N THR A 5 4.48 -2.37 14.31
CA THR A 5 3.40 -3.31 14.03
C THR A 5 2.30 -2.57 13.27
N PRO A 6 2.02 -2.93 12.01
CA PRO A 6 0.83 -2.44 11.34
C PRO A 6 -0.38 -2.96 12.11
N LYS A 7 -1.31 -2.07 12.47
CA LYS A 7 -2.60 -2.47 13.00
C LYS A 7 -3.64 -1.49 12.51
N ILE A 8 -4.27 -1.84 11.40
CA ILE A 8 -5.51 -1.18 10.99
C ILE A 8 -6.57 -1.59 12.01
N LYS A 9 -7.31 -0.61 12.50
CA LYS A 9 -8.45 -0.83 13.39
C LYS A 9 -9.73 -0.83 12.57
N SER A 10 -10.75 -1.49 13.09
CA SER A 10 -12.08 -1.50 12.49
C SER A 10 -12.09 -2.14 11.08
N HIS A 11 -13.09 -1.85 10.27
CA HIS A 11 -13.33 -2.55 9.01
C HIS A 11 -12.71 -1.83 7.81
N VAL A 12 -11.76 -2.49 7.16
CA VAL A 12 -11.18 -2.09 5.87
C VAL A 12 -11.09 -3.33 4.98
N ASP A 13 -11.49 -3.18 3.72
CA ASP A 13 -11.38 -4.20 2.69
C ASP A 13 -10.61 -3.64 1.49
N ILE A 14 -9.63 -4.41 0.99
CA ILE A 14 -8.87 -4.06 -0.22
C ILE A 14 -8.92 -5.25 -1.16
N ILE A 15 -9.58 -5.09 -2.30
CA ILE A 15 -9.75 -6.16 -3.30
C ILE A 15 -9.40 -5.67 -4.68
N THR A 16 -8.90 -6.59 -5.52
CA THR A 16 -8.72 -6.35 -6.95
C THR A 16 -9.91 -6.96 -7.67
N ILE A 17 -10.50 -6.19 -8.60
CA ILE A 17 -11.51 -6.70 -9.51
C ILE A 17 -10.99 -6.60 -10.94
N ASP A 18 -11.26 -7.63 -11.73
CA ASP A 18 -10.99 -7.64 -13.16
C ASP A 18 -12.28 -7.23 -13.89
N ASN A 19 -12.15 -6.27 -14.79
CA ASN A 19 -13.25 -5.77 -15.61
C ASN A 19 -12.95 -6.01 -17.09
N GLU A 20 -14.02 -6.21 -17.86
CA GLU A 20 -13.99 -6.37 -19.29
C GLU A 20 -15.23 -5.71 -19.90
N ASP A 21 -15.05 -5.00 -21.00
CA ASP A 21 -16.12 -4.40 -21.78
C ASP A 21 -15.90 -4.66 -23.27
N ASP A 22 -16.99 -4.79 -24.02
CA ASP A 22 -17.01 -5.00 -25.46
C ASP A 22 -17.78 -3.85 -26.11
N ASP A 23 -17.05 -2.95 -26.76
CA ASP A 23 -17.60 -1.83 -27.51
C ASP A 23 -17.36 -2.04 -29.01
N GLU A 24 -18.44 -2.29 -29.75
CA GLU A 24 -18.42 -2.57 -31.19
C GLU A 24 -17.42 -3.67 -31.65
N GLY A 25 -17.13 -4.66 -30.80
CA GLY A 25 -16.19 -5.75 -31.08
C GLY A 25 -14.76 -5.47 -30.62
N GLU A 26 -14.49 -4.32 -30.00
CA GLU A 26 -13.23 -4.03 -29.32
C GLU A 26 -13.33 -4.37 -27.82
N ILE A 27 -12.61 -5.42 -27.42
CA ILE A 27 -12.55 -5.85 -26.01
C ILE A 27 -11.54 -5.00 -25.24
N THR A 28 -12.01 -4.25 -24.26
CA THR A 28 -11.18 -3.52 -23.30
C THR A 28 -11.16 -4.25 -21.96
N LYS A 29 -9.97 -4.47 -21.39
CA LYS A 29 -9.82 -5.09 -20.05
C LYS A 29 -9.05 -4.15 -19.13
N TRP A 30 -9.49 -4.03 -17.89
CA TRP A 30 -8.79 -3.26 -16.87
C TRP A 30 -8.97 -3.90 -15.49
N GLN A 31 -8.19 -3.44 -14.52
CA GLN A 31 -8.30 -3.87 -13.13
C GLN A 31 -8.58 -2.66 -12.25
N ASP A 32 -9.58 -2.78 -11.37
CA ASP A 32 -9.78 -1.80 -10.31
C ASP A 32 -9.30 -2.34 -8.98
N ILE A 33 -8.65 -1.48 -8.20
CA ILE A 33 -8.33 -1.75 -6.79
C ILE A 33 -9.36 -1.01 -5.95
N LEU A 34 -10.23 -1.77 -5.29
CA LEU A 34 -11.28 -1.23 -4.44
C LEU A 34 -10.75 -1.14 -3.01
N ILE A 35 -10.75 0.08 -2.45
CA ILE A 35 -10.38 0.32 -1.05
C ILE A 35 -11.62 0.82 -0.32
N HIS A 36 -12.22 -0.05 0.49
CA HIS A 36 -13.46 0.23 1.22
C HIS A 36 -13.24 0.16 2.72
N GLY A 37 -14.02 0.92 3.47
CA GLY A 37 -14.00 0.81 4.93
C GLY A 37 -15.12 1.64 5.56
N ASN A 38 -15.42 1.32 6.82
CA ASN A 38 -16.25 2.22 7.61
C ASN A 38 -15.47 3.50 7.99
N PRO A 39 -16.12 4.57 8.48
CA PRO A 39 -15.42 5.82 8.78
C PRO A 39 -14.23 5.68 9.74
N GLU A 40 -14.30 4.76 10.70
CA GLU A 40 -13.19 4.48 11.62
C GLU A 40 -12.04 3.75 10.92
N GLY A 41 -12.34 2.74 10.11
CA GLY A 41 -11.38 1.94 9.36
C GLY A 41 -10.60 2.78 8.36
N LEU A 42 -11.28 3.60 7.57
CA LEU A 42 -10.63 4.52 6.63
C LEU A 42 -9.75 5.55 7.37
N LYS A 43 -10.20 6.09 8.50
CA LYS A 43 -9.35 6.96 9.35
C LYS A 43 -8.14 6.20 9.89
N SER A 44 -8.29 4.93 10.24
CA SER A 44 -7.19 4.09 10.71
C SER A 44 -6.17 3.83 9.60
N LEU A 45 -6.63 3.53 8.38
CA LEU A 45 -5.78 3.39 7.20
C LEU A 45 -5.05 4.69 6.88
N GLY A 46 -5.73 5.83 6.89
CA GLY A 46 -5.11 7.14 6.69
C GLY A 46 -3.99 7.44 7.72
N ARG A 47 -4.24 7.18 9.01
CA ARG A 47 -3.19 7.33 10.04
C ARG A 47 -1.99 6.39 9.81
N PHE A 48 -2.25 5.18 9.32
CA PHE A 48 -1.19 4.24 8.97
C PHE A 48 -0.33 4.76 7.80
N LEU A 49 -0.96 5.29 6.76
CA LEU A 49 -0.26 5.90 5.61
C LEU A 49 0.59 7.11 6.03
N ILE A 50 0.02 8.02 6.83
CA ILE A 50 0.74 9.18 7.38
C ILE A 50 1.97 8.71 8.16
N ARG A 51 1.82 7.67 8.98
CA ARG A 51 2.94 7.14 9.77
C ARG A 51 4.09 6.61 8.91
N ILE A 52 3.79 5.98 7.77
CA ILE A 52 4.82 5.53 6.83
C ILE A 52 5.50 6.74 6.16
N ALA A 53 4.70 7.74 5.76
CA ALA A 53 5.21 8.96 5.14
C ALA A 53 6.15 9.73 6.08
N GLU A 54 5.81 9.83 7.37
CA GLU A 54 6.61 10.52 8.40
C GLU A 54 7.80 9.70 8.92
N LEU A 55 7.93 8.45 8.48
CA LEU A 55 9.01 7.59 8.95
C LEU A 55 10.37 8.10 8.47
N ASN A 56 11.26 8.39 9.42
CA ASN A 56 12.67 8.63 9.13
C ASN A 56 13.38 7.28 8.93
N GLN A 57 13.45 6.82 7.67
CA GLN A 57 14.09 5.56 7.30
C GLN A 57 15.59 5.52 7.65
N ASP A 58 16.28 6.67 7.62
CA ASP A 58 17.70 6.76 7.92
C ASP A 58 18.01 6.47 9.40
N ALA A 59 17.04 6.72 10.28
CA ALA A 59 17.13 6.40 11.71
C ALA A 59 16.84 4.92 12.03
N ILE A 60 16.47 4.09 11.04
CA ILE A 60 16.18 2.66 11.25
C ILE A 60 17.46 1.86 11.10
N HIS A 61 18.02 1.39 12.21
CA HIS A 61 19.28 0.66 12.22
C HIS A 61 19.27 -0.60 11.35
N ASP A 62 18.18 -1.39 11.41
CA ASP A 62 18.11 -2.71 10.77
C ASP A 62 17.61 -2.68 9.32
N LEU A 63 17.37 -1.49 8.76
CA LEU A 63 17.03 -1.30 7.36
C LEU A 63 18.32 -1.02 6.56
N PRO A 64 18.73 -1.85 5.58
CA PRO A 64 19.93 -1.60 4.79
C PRO A 64 19.84 -0.32 3.95
N ILE A 65 21.01 0.27 3.62
CA ILE A 65 21.08 1.34 2.61
C ILE A 65 20.58 0.78 1.27
N GLY A 66 19.75 1.55 0.57
CA GLY A 66 19.11 1.10 -0.68
C GLY A 66 17.81 0.31 -0.49
N ALA A 67 17.49 -0.11 0.75
CA ALA A 67 16.21 -0.77 1.06
C ALA A 67 15.10 0.25 1.37
N ARG A 68 13.85 -0.23 1.39
CA ARG A 68 12.64 0.56 1.64
C ARG A 68 11.85 -0.07 2.77
N GLU A 69 11.42 0.74 3.72
CA GLU A 69 10.45 0.29 4.71
C GLU A 69 9.12 0.01 4.01
N HIS A 70 8.58 -1.16 4.32
CA HIS A 70 7.27 -1.59 3.88
C HIS A 70 6.64 -2.52 4.92
N PHE A 71 5.33 -2.66 4.82
CA PHE A 71 4.52 -3.45 5.73
C PHE A 71 3.59 -4.33 4.92
N HIS A 72 3.48 -5.59 5.33
CA HIS A 72 2.49 -6.51 4.82
C HIS A 72 1.21 -6.39 5.65
N LEU A 73 0.11 -6.04 4.99
CA LEU A 73 -1.24 -6.07 5.55
C LEU A 73 -1.91 -7.37 5.09
N SER A 74 -2.01 -8.33 6.00
CA SER A 74 -2.55 -9.64 5.69
C SER A 74 -4.07 -9.69 5.88
N PRO A 75 -4.82 -10.37 5.00
CA PRO A 75 -6.24 -10.64 5.21
C PRO A 75 -6.47 -11.38 6.53
N ASN A 76 -7.63 -11.19 7.15
CA ASN A 76 -8.02 -11.83 8.41
C ASN A 76 -7.15 -11.48 9.63
N ARG A 77 -6.12 -10.63 9.48
CA ARG A 77 -5.28 -10.12 10.59
C ARG A 77 -5.27 -8.61 10.64
N ASP A 78 -4.90 -7.99 9.52
CA ASP A 78 -4.75 -6.55 9.39
C ASP A 78 -5.89 -5.95 8.57
N LEU A 79 -6.46 -6.74 7.66
CA LEU A 79 -7.58 -6.39 6.79
C LEU A 79 -8.76 -7.34 6.98
N SER A 80 -9.86 -7.02 6.31
CA SER A 80 -11.00 -7.91 6.08
C SER A 80 -10.57 -9.29 5.55
N LYS A 81 -11.42 -10.31 5.75
CA LYS A 81 -11.18 -11.68 5.27
C LYS A 81 -11.21 -11.79 3.74
N THR A 82 -11.99 -10.92 3.09
CA THR A 82 -12.13 -10.89 1.63
C THR A 82 -11.02 -10.13 0.94
N SER A 83 -10.18 -9.43 1.71
CA SER A 83 -9.10 -8.63 1.14
C SER A 83 -8.03 -9.48 0.47
N SER A 84 -7.36 -8.89 -0.51
CA SER A 84 -6.04 -9.31 -0.98
C SER A 84 -4.98 -8.95 0.07
N GLU A 85 -3.85 -9.66 0.08
CA GLU A 85 -2.67 -9.19 0.80
C GLU A 85 -2.11 -7.93 0.13
N VAL A 86 -1.79 -6.92 0.93
CA VAL A 86 -1.32 -5.61 0.43
C VAL A 86 0.02 -5.27 1.07
N ILE A 87 0.99 -4.89 0.25
CA ILE A 87 2.26 -4.33 0.70
C ILE A 87 2.18 -2.81 0.58
N VAL A 88 2.39 -2.11 1.69
CA VAL A 88 2.41 -0.64 1.73
C VAL A 88 3.78 -0.18 2.22
N GLY A 89 4.46 0.67 1.46
CA GLY A 89 5.82 1.10 1.79
C GLY A 89 6.22 2.41 1.14
N ARG A 90 7.45 2.83 1.45
CA ARG A 90 8.08 4.01 0.84
C ARG A 90 8.55 3.70 -0.57
N LEU A 91 8.41 4.69 -1.45
CA LEU A 91 8.92 4.61 -2.81
C LEU A 91 10.44 4.88 -2.85
N ASP A 92 10.91 5.81 -2.02
CA ASP A 92 12.30 6.20 -1.86
C ASP A 92 13.08 5.25 -0.93
N ALA A 93 14.29 4.89 -1.34
CA ALA A 93 15.19 4.04 -0.57
C ALA A 93 15.98 4.81 0.50
N LYS A 94 16.27 4.13 1.61
CA LYS A 94 17.12 4.62 2.71
C LYS A 94 18.51 5.04 2.19
N GLY A 95 18.98 6.20 2.64
CA GLY A 95 20.31 6.76 2.35
C GLY A 95 20.54 7.25 0.92
N THR A 96 19.80 6.76 -0.08
CA THR A 96 19.97 7.14 -1.49
C THR A 96 18.84 8.01 -2.02
N GLY A 97 17.64 7.90 -1.44
CA GLY A 97 16.43 8.55 -1.96
C GLY A 97 15.94 7.99 -3.29
N SER A 98 16.57 6.93 -3.81
CA SER A 98 16.28 6.40 -5.16
C SER A 98 14.95 5.64 -5.19
N PHE A 99 14.21 5.80 -6.28
CA PHE A 99 13.00 5.02 -6.56
C PHE A 99 13.39 3.68 -7.22
N TYR A 100 12.45 2.73 -7.33
CA TYR A 100 12.71 1.45 -8.01
C TYR A 100 12.53 1.58 -9.53
N ASP A 101 13.23 0.72 -10.29
CA ASP A 101 13.33 0.85 -11.76
C ASP A 101 11.99 0.78 -12.50
N MET A 102 10.99 0.09 -11.94
CA MET A 102 9.64 0.01 -12.49
C MET A 102 8.78 1.26 -12.26
N TYR A 103 9.24 2.23 -11.46
CA TYR A 103 8.47 3.46 -11.25
C TYR A 103 8.61 4.36 -12.48
N VAL A 104 7.46 4.71 -13.06
CA VAL A 104 7.35 5.72 -14.11
C VAL A 104 6.56 6.88 -13.52
N SER A 105 7.13 8.09 -13.56
CA SER A 105 6.42 9.29 -13.10
C SER A 105 5.22 9.56 -14.00
N LYS A 106 4.14 10.06 -13.41
CA LYS A 106 3.06 10.67 -14.21
C LYS A 106 3.61 11.87 -14.99
N ASP A 107 2.97 12.18 -16.11
CA ASP A 107 3.18 13.46 -16.79
C ASP A 107 2.74 14.60 -15.84
N GLU A 108 3.51 15.69 -15.82
CA GLU A 108 3.23 16.90 -15.01
C GLU A 108 2.33 17.89 -15.75
#